data_AF-A0A1Y4A840-F1
#
_entry.id   AF-A0A1Y4A840-F1
#
_cell.length_a   1.000
_cell.length_b   1.000
_cell.length_c   1.000
_cell.angle_alpha   90.00
_cell.angle_beta   90.00
_cell.angle_gamma   90.00
#
_symmetry.space_group_name_H-M   'P 1'
#
loop_
_entity.id
_entity.type
_entity.pdbx_description
1 polymer ?
#
loop_
_entity_poly.entity_id
_entity_poly.type
_entity_poly.pdbx_seq_one_letter_code
_entity_poly.pdbx_strand_id
1 'polypeptide(L)'
;MKKILSLAVLLAFSLAMYAQKDVTKFLGIPVDGTKSEMIKKLKEKGFTECSYDKDVLEGEFNGTDVQIFIVTNNNKVWRIAVADANTTMNEADIRIRFNNLCEQFKNNKKYTSFSSSDYTIPDDENISYEITVHNKRYEASFYQKPDSASMAQSVLSKYPKEQLDSLSEEEQKEVIRELVSYAVEAASNKSVWFMIAERLGGYYIAMYYDNEYNHAQGEDL
;
A
#
# COMPACT_ATOMS: atom_id res chain seq x y z
N MET A 1 -5.75 -28.60 19.51
CA MET A 1 -4.96 -27.78 18.55
C MET A 1 -5.00 -28.36 17.15
N LYS A 2 -4.63 -29.63 16.91
CA LYS A 2 -4.71 -30.29 15.58
C LYS A 2 -6.04 -30.07 14.85
N LYS A 3 -7.19 -30.35 15.50
CA LYS A 3 -8.52 -30.16 14.90
C LYS A 3 -8.88 -28.69 14.55
N ILE A 4 -8.33 -27.71 15.27
CA ILE A 4 -8.57 -26.28 15.01
C ILE A 4 -7.74 -25.84 13.80
N LEU A 5 -6.49 -26.32 13.71
CA LEU A 5 -5.61 -26.10 12.56
C LEU A 5 -6.24 -26.69 11.28
N SER A 6 -6.74 -27.93 11.34
CA SER A 6 -7.36 -28.60 10.20
C SER A 6 -8.66 -27.93 9.73
N LEU A 7 -9.42 -27.27 10.61
CA LEU A 7 -10.65 -26.55 10.24
C LEU A 7 -10.34 -25.18 9.62
N ALA A 8 -9.37 -24.46 10.17
CA ALA A 8 -8.89 -23.19 9.63
C ALA A 8 -8.32 -23.36 8.21
N VAL A 9 -7.59 -24.44 7.98
CA VAL A 9 -7.05 -24.80 6.64
C VAL A 9 -8.18 -25.10 5.64
N LEU A 10 -9.26 -25.76 6.06
CA LEU A 10 -10.36 -26.14 5.16
C LEU A 10 -11.20 -24.92 4.73
N LEU A 11 -11.43 -23.97 5.65
CA LEU A 11 -12.05 -22.68 5.32
C LEU A 11 -11.17 -21.86 4.36
N ALA A 12 -9.86 -21.81 4.62
CA ALA A 12 -8.92 -21.09 3.77
C ALA A 12 -8.86 -21.66 2.34
N PHE A 13 -9.01 -22.99 2.19
CA PHE A 13 -9.07 -23.66 0.88
C PHE A 13 -10.25 -23.21 0.01
N SER A 14 -11.44 -23.07 0.61
CA SER A 14 -12.64 -22.63 -0.11
C SER A 14 -12.55 -21.18 -0.60
N LEU A 15 -11.84 -20.32 0.15
CA LEU A 15 -11.63 -18.91 -0.19
C LEU A 15 -10.51 -18.73 -1.23
N ALA A 16 -9.49 -19.59 -1.21
CA ALA A 16 -8.36 -19.54 -2.13
C ALA A 16 -8.72 -19.82 -3.60
N MET A 17 -9.69 -20.72 -3.87
CA MET A 17 -10.09 -21.02 -5.26
C MET A 17 -10.79 -19.86 -5.98
N TYR A 18 -11.28 -18.87 -5.24
CA TYR A 18 -11.93 -17.67 -5.78
C TYR A 18 -11.12 -16.40 -5.54
N ALA A 19 -9.91 -16.50 -4.99
CA ALA A 19 -9.09 -15.35 -4.67
C ALA A 19 -8.54 -14.72 -5.96
N GLN A 20 -9.02 -13.51 -6.27
CA GLN A 20 -8.33 -12.61 -7.20
C GLN A 20 -6.92 -12.33 -6.65
N LYS A 21 -5.93 -12.12 -7.55
CA LYS A 21 -4.55 -11.78 -7.16
C LYS A 21 -4.57 -10.69 -6.09
N ASP A 22 -3.92 -10.96 -4.95
CA ASP A 22 -3.90 -10.06 -3.82
C ASP A 22 -2.97 -8.87 -4.08
N VAL A 23 -3.51 -7.85 -4.74
CA VAL A 23 -2.82 -6.60 -5.08
C VAL A 23 -3.14 -5.50 -4.07
N THR A 24 -2.42 -4.37 -4.15
CA THR A 24 -2.72 -3.16 -3.38
C THR A 24 -4.16 -2.73 -3.60
N LYS A 25 -4.82 -2.28 -2.54
CA LYS A 25 -6.19 -1.77 -2.57
C LYS A 25 -6.25 -0.33 -2.12
N PHE A 26 -6.80 0.54 -2.94
CA PHE A 26 -7.15 1.91 -2.56
C PHE A 26 -8.66 1.98 -2.30
N LEU A 27 -9.08 2.35 -1.08
CA LEU A 27 -10.51 2.36 -0.66
C LEU A 27 -11.25 1.03 -0.88
N GLY A 28 -10.50 -0.08 -0.79
CA GLY A 28 -10.99 -1.45 -1.04
C GLY A 28 -11.03 -1.84 -2.52
N ILE A 29 -10.71 -0.92 -3.44
CA ILE A 29 -10.62 -1.17 -4.87
C ILE A 29 -9.21 -1.69 -5.19
N PRO A 30 -9.06 -2.88 -5.82
CA PRO A 30 -7.77 -3.34 -6.32
C PRO A 30 -7.16 -2.33 -7.30
N VAL A 31 -5.92 -1.92 -7.07
CA VAL A 31 -5.10 -1.07 -7.95
C VAL A 31 -4.63 -1.92 -9.14
N ASP A 32 -5.56 -2.24 -10.02
CA ASP A 32 -5.39 -3.09 -11.20
C ASP A 32 -6.52 -2.81 -12.20
N GLY A 33 -6.49 -3.48 -13.36
CA GLY A 33 -7.44 -3.28 -14.45
C GLY A 33 -7.13 -2.01 -15.26
N THR A 34 -8.08 -1.59 -16.09
CA THR A 34 -7.87 -0.44 -16.99
C THR A 34 -8.13 0.90 -16.27
N LYS A 35 -7.59 1.99 -16.82
CA LYS A 35 -7.84 3.35 -16.31
C LYS A 35 -9.34 3.69 -16.25
N SER A 36 -10.11 3.32 -17.28
CA SER A 36 -11.55 3.61 -17.36
C SER A 36 -12.34 2.89 -16.27
N GLU A 37 -12.04 1.61 -16.02
CA GLU A 37 -12.66 0.84 -14.93
C GLU A 37 -12.33 1.44 -13.56
N MET A 38 -11.07 1.87 -13.37
CA MET A 38 -10.65 2.52 -12.13
C MET A 38 -11.39 3.84 -11.90
N ILE A 39 -11.50 4.70 -12.92
CA ILE A 39 -12.27 5.95 -12.84
C ILE A 39 -13.71 5.67 -12.42
N LYS A 40 -14.38 4.68 -13.04
CA LYS A 40 -15.75 4.32 -12.68
C LYS A 40 -15.87 3.92 -11.20
N LYS A 41 -14.99 3.03 -10.72
CA LYS A 41 -14.98 2.56 -9.33
C LYS A 41 -14.70 3.68 -8.34
N LEU A 42 -13.84 4.63 -8.68
CA LEU A 42 -13.55 5.81 -7.84
C LEU A 42 -14.74 6.78 -7.81
N LYS A 43 -15.44 6.98 -8.93
CA LYS A 43 -16.69 7.76 -8.93
C LYS A 43 -17.77 7.16 -8.03
N GLU A 44 -17.88 5.84 -7.99
CA GLU A 44 -18.76 5.13 -7.04
C GLU A 44 -18.34 5.33 -5.57
N LYS A 45 -17.10 5.74 -5.30
CA LYS A 45 -16.59 6.12 -3.97
C LYS A 45 -16.77 7.61 -3.64
N GLY A 46 -17.39 8.40 -4.53
CA GLY A 46 -17.67 9.81 -4.31
C GLY A 46 -16.65 10.79 -4.91
N PHE A 47 -15.65 10.30 -5.64
CA PHE A 47 -14.76 11.18 -6.40
C PHE A 47 -15.46 11.71 -7.65
N THR A 48 -15.11 12.92 -8.06
CA THR A 48 -15.68 13.60 -9.22
C THR A 48 -14.59 13.98 -10.21
N GLU A 49 -14.95 14.23 -11.47
CA GLU A 49 -13.97 14.72 -12.44
C GLU A 49 -13.47 16.10 -12.02
N CYS A 50 -12.16 16.31 -12.08
CA CYS A 50 -11.60 17.63 -11.81
C CYS A 50 -12.07 18.61 -12.88
N SER A 51 -12.41 19.82 -12.44
CA SER A 51 -12.94 20.88 -13.31
C SER A 51 -12.00 21.29 -14.45
N TYR A 52 -10.69 21.03 -14.31
CA TYR A 52 -9.65 21.50 -15.23
C TYR A 52 -8.96 20.37 -16.02
N ASP A 53 -9.01 19.15 -15.51
CA ASP A 53 -8.39 17.98 -16.14
C ASP A 53 -9.29 16.75 -15.97
N LYS A 54 -9.85 16.27 -17.08
CA LYS A 54 -10.77 15.13 -17.10
C LYS A 54 -10.10 13.81 -16.74
N ASP A 55 -8.76 13.76 -16.79
CA ASP A 55 -7.97 12.61 -16.41
C ASP A 55 -7.59 12.59 -14.91
N VAL A 56 -7.97 13.65 -14.18
CA VAL A 56 -7.78 13.78 -12.73
C VAL A 56 -9.14 13.75 -12.04
N LEU A 57 -9.21 13.08 -10.90
CA LEU A 57 -10.39 13.11 -10.05
C LEU A 57 -10.13 13.96 -8.80
N GLU A 58 -11.17 14.60 -8.28
CA GLU A 58 -11.13 15.36 -7.03
C GLU A 58 -12.18 14.87 -6.03
N GLY A 59 -11.87 15.01 -4.76
CA GLY A 59 -12.76 14.62 -3.66
C GLY A 59 -12.03 14.62 -2.31
N GLU A 60 -12.66 14.08 -1.28
CA GLU A 60 -12.07 14.00 0.06
C GLU A 60 -11.44 12.63 0.29
N PHE A 61 -10.21 12.62 0.81
CA PHE A 61 -9.55 11.43 1.32
C PHE A 61 -8.91 11.73 2.67
N ASN A 62 -9.25 10.93 3.68
CA ASN A 62 -8.73 11.06 5.04
C ASN A 62 -8.95 12.47 5.65
N GLY A 63 -10.13 13.05 5.44
CA GLY A 63 -10.47 14.39 5.94
C GLY A 63 -9.73 15.53 5.25
N THR A 64 -9.24 15.32 4.02
CA THR A 64 -8.52 16.33 3.25
C THR A 64 -8.96 16.28 1.79
N ASP A 65 -9.16 17.46 1.20
CA ASP A 65 -9.40 17.58 -0.22
C ASP A 65 -8.14 17.16 -1.00
N VAL A 66 -8.32 16.25 -1.96
CA VAL A 66 -7.24 15.65 -2.73
C VAL A 66 -7.57 15.62 -4.22
N GLN A 67 -6.49 15.56 -5.00
CA GLN A 67 -6.52 15.16 -6.40
C GLN A 67 -6.00 13.73 -6.54
N ILE A 68 -6.66 12.94 -7.38
CA ILE A 68 -6.30 11.56 -7.68
C ILE A 68 -5.84 11.47 -9.13
N PHE A 69 -4.64 10.92 -9.29
CA PHE A 69 -4.03 10.61 -10.58
C PHE A 69 -3.93 9.09 -10.72
N ILE A 70 -4.42 8.58 -11.85
CA ILE A 70 -4.44 7.14 -12.14
C ILE A 70 -3.34 6.86 -13.17
N VAL A 71 -2.32 6.12 -12.75
CA VAL A 71 -1.14 5.84 -13.56
C VAL A 71 -1.19 4.39 -14.05
N THR A 72 -0.97 4.22 -15.35
CA THR A 72 -1.00 2.91 -16.01
C THR A 72 0.36 2.52 -16.57
N ASN A 73 0.61 1.22 -16.64
CA ASN A 73 1.70 0.58 -17.34
C ASN A 73 1.11 -0.58 -18.16
N ASN A 74 1.44 -0.69 -19.45
CA ASN A 74 0.83 -1.67 -20.36
C ASN A 74 -0.71 -1.74 -20.27
N ASN A 75 -1.36 -0.56 -20.24
CA ASN A 75 -2.81 -0.37 -20.08
C ASN A 75 -3.43 -0.90 -18.77
N LYS A 76 -2.61 -1.33 -17.80
CA LYS A 76 -3.04 -1.71 -16.46
C LYS A 76 -2.68 -0.63 -15.46
N VAL A 77 -3.61 -0.31 -14.57
CA VAL A 77 -3.34 0.58 -13.44
C VAL A 77 -2.33 -0.10 -12.52
N TRP A 78 -1.25 0.61 -12.23
CA TRP A 78 -0.24 0.16 -11.26
C TRP A 78 -0.10 1.14 -10.10
N ARG A 79 -0.54 2.39 -10.25
CA ARG A 79 -0.46 3.40 -9.19
C ARG A 79 -1.70 4.28 -9.13
N ILE A 80 -2.18 4.48 -7.91
CA ILE A 80 -3.07 5.60 -7.56
C ILE A 80 -2.23 6.61 -6.79
N ALA A 81 -1.97 7.76 -7.40
CA ALA A 81 -1.35 8.88 -6.71
C ALA A 81 -2.44 9.80 -6.15
N VAL A 82 -2.29 10.18 -4.89
CA VAL A 82 -3.21 11.04 -4.14
C VAL A 82 -2.39 12.23 -3.65
N ALA A 83 -2.70 13.42 -4.14
CA ALA A 83 -2.02 14.64 -3.75
C ALA A 83 -3.00 15.58 -3.04
N ASP A 84 -2.56 16.27 -1.99
CA ASP A 84 -3.41 17.30 -1.38
C ASP A 84 -3.76 18.38 -2.40
N ALA A 85 -5.02 18.81 -2.41
CA ALA A 85 -5.47 19.91 -3.25
C ALA A 85 -4.86 21.25 -2.78
N ASN A 86 -4.68 21.42 -1.47
CA ASN A 86 -3.96 22.56 -0.91
C ASN A 86 -2.44 22.32 -1.00
N THR A 87 -1.79 22.98 -1.96
CA THR A 87 -0.35 22.85 -2.19
C THR A 87 0.50 23.91 -1.50
N THR A 88 -0.06 24.68 -0.58
CA THR A 88 0.60 25.86 0.03
C THR A 88 0.64 25.81 1.55
N MET A 89 0.73 24.61 2.15
CA MET A 89 0.87 24.49 3.61
C MET A 89 2.22 25.06 4.07
N ASN A 90 2.24 25.68 5.24
CA ASN A 90 3.49 26.08 5.90
C ASN A 90 4.15 24.86 6.57
N GLU A 91 5.37 25.05 7.10
CA GLU A 91 6.14 23.98 7.74
C GLU A 91 5.42 23.32 8.92
N ALA A 92 4.71 24.09 9.75
CA ALA A 92 4.02 23.54 10.91
C ALA A 92 2.84 22.65 10.48
N ASP A 93 2.02 23.13 9.54
CA ASP A 93 0.86 22.40 9.04
C ASP A 93 1.26 21.11 8.33
N ILE A 94 2.29 21.17 7.46
CA ILE A 94 2.75 19.97 6.77
C ILE A 94 3.39 18.96 7.72
N ARG A 95 4.11 19.43 8.75
CA ARG A 95 4.67 18.56 9.79
C ARG A 95 3.58 17.78 10.52
N ILE A 96 2.55 18.50 10.99
CA ILE A 96 1.41 17.89 11.69
C ILE A 96 0.73 16.87 10.77
N ARG A 97 0.48 17.23 9.52
CA ARG A 97 -0.14 16.33 8.54
C ARG A 97 0.69 15.07 8.30
N PHE A 98 1.99 15.22 8.05
CA PHE A 98 2.90 14.11 7.80
C PHE A 98 2.99 13.17 9.01
N ASN A 99 3.17 13.72 10.21
CA ASN A 99 3.27 12.94 11.45
C ASN A 99 1.95 12.21 11.77
N ASN A 100 0.80 12.86 11.56
CA ASN A 100 -0.51 12.22 11.71
C ASN A 100 -0.67 11.03 10.75
N LEU A 101 -0.23 11.16 9.50
CA LEU A 101 -0.24 10.04 8.55
C LEU A 101 0.67 8.90 9.04
N CYS A 102 1.89 9.20 9.47
CA CYS A 102 2.80 8.20 10.03
C CYS A 102 2.17 7.42 11.19
N GLU A 103 1.52 8.12 12.12
CA GLU A 103 0.83 7.50 13.25
C GLU A 103 -0.38 6.66 12.80
N GLN A 104 -1.20 7.18 11.89
CA GLN A 104 -2.35 6.46 11.35
C GLN A 104 -1.96 5.15 10.68
N PHE A 105 -0.91 5.16 9.85
CA PHE A 105 -0.42 3.93 9.19
C PHE A 105 0.19 2.96 10.20
N LYS A 106 1.00 3.45 11.15
CA LYS A 106 1.60 2.64 12.23
C LYS A 106 0.53 1.93 13.07
N ASN A 107 -0.58 2.61 13.36
CA ASN A 107 -1.67 2.06 14.18
C ASN A 107 -2.70 1.26 13.37
N ASN A 108 -2.59 1.21 12.04
CA ASN A 108 -3.54 0.51 11.19
C ASN A 108 -3.14 -0.96 10.96
N LYS A 109 -3.97 -1.88 11.48
CA LYS A 109 -3.74 -3.33 11.38
C LYS A 109 -3.56 -3.87 9.95
N LYS A 110 -4.06 -3.16 8.93
CA LYS A 110 -3.95 -3.54 7.52
C LYS A 110 -2.55 -3.30 6.94
N TYR A 111 -1.73 -2.48 7.60
CA TYR A 111 -0.41 -2.11 7.11
C TYR A 111 0.69 -2.67 8.00
N THR A 112 1.88 -2.75 7.42
CA THR A 112 3.14 -3.05 8.11
C THR A 112 4.23 -2.10 7.59
N SER A 113 5.30 -1.93 8.35
CA SER A 113 6.53 -1.27 7.92
C SER A 113 7.66 -2.29 7.97
N PHE A 114 8.59 -2.23 7.01
CA PHE A 114 9.85 -2.97 7.08
C PHE A 114 10.97 -2.17 7.75
N SER A 115 10.78 -0.85 7.89
CA SER A 115 11.68 0.00 8.67
C SER A 115 11.31 -0.06 10.14
N SER A 116 12.32 -0.17 11.00
CA SER A 116 12.21 0.05 12.44
C SER A 116 12.31 1.53 12.82
N SER A 117 12.65 2.41 11.88
CA SER A 117 12.83 3.84 12.14
C SER A 117 11.48 4.54 12.32
N ASP A 118 11.48 5.54 13.18
CA ASP A 118 10.39 6.51 13.24
C ASP A 118 10.52 7.46 12.04
N TYR A 119 9.43 7.61 11.29
CA TYR A 119 9.38 8.54 10.16
C TYR A 119 8.98 9.95 10.59
N THR A 120 8.46 10.13 11.81
CA THR A 120 7.96 11.43 12.27
C THR A 120 9.05 12.51 12.29
N ILE A 121 8.64 13.73 12.00
CA ILE A 121 9.48 14.91 11.94
C ILE A 121 9.47 15.59 13.33
N PRO A 122 10.63 15.83 13.94
CA PRO A 122 10.76 16.56 15.21
C PRO A 122 10.19 17.99 15.17
N ASP A 123 9.79 18.51 16.33
CA ASP A 123 9.19 19.85 16.46
C ASP A 123 10.16 21.00 16.17
N ASP A 124 11.46 20.78 16.38
CA ASP A 124 12.53 21.75 16.15
C ASP A 124 13.13 21.68 14.74
N GLU A 125 12.68 20.73 13.91
CA GLU A 125 13.24 20.54 12.59
C GLU A 125 12.78 21.63 11.61
N ASN A 126 13.74 22.29 10.96
CA ASN A 126 13.50 23.27 9.90
C ASN A 126 13.37 22.54 8.55
N ILE A 127 12.12 22.34 8.12
CA ILE A 127 11.80 21.50 6.96
C ILE A 127 12.35 22.12 5.67
N SER A 128 12.20 23.45 5.49
CA SER A 128 12.67 24.12 4.29
C SER A 128 14.19 24.05 4.15
N TYR A 129 14.92 24.22 5.24
CA TYR A 129 16.38 24.15 5.25
C TYR A 129 16.87 22.75 4.93
N GLU A 130 16.30 21.72 5.56
CA GLU A 130 16.70 20.32 5.31
C GLU A 130 16.43 19.89 3.87
N ILE A 131 15.28 20.28 3.28
CA ILE A 131 14.98 20.02 1.87
C ILE A 131 15.95 20.78 0.97
N THR A 132 16.14 22.08 1.19
CA THR A 132 16.87 22.94 0.24
C THR A 132 18.38 22.77 0.32
N VAL A 133 18.93 22.62 1.52
CA VAL A 133 20.38 22.63 1.77
C VAL A 133 20.93 21.21 1.82
N HIS A 134 20.21 20.28 2.45
CA HIS A 134 20.66 18.90 2.60
C HIS A 134 20.04 17.94 1.59
N ASN A 135 19.10 18.40 0.75
CA ASN A 135 18.33 17.55 -0.17
C ASN A 135 17.63 16.41 0.58
N LYS A 136 17.22 16.64 1.84
CA LYS A 136 16.52 15.66 2.65
C LYS A 136 15.14 15.41 2.06
N ARG A 137 14.77 14.14 1.92
CA ARG A 137 13.43 13.73 1.50
C ARG A 137 12.68 13.17 2.70
N TYR A 138 11.61 13.85 3.09
CA TYR A 138 10.67 13.33 4.08
C TYR A 138 9.72 12.38 3.39
N GLU A 139 9.90 11.08 3.65
CA GLU A 139 9.03 10.03 3.14
C GLU A 139 8.85 8.92 4.16
N ALA A 140 7.69 8.27 4.09
CA ALA A 140 7.36 7.12 4.89
C ALA A 140 6.81 6.02 3.99
N SER A 141 7.31 4.80 4.18
CA SER A 141 6.91 3.63 3.40
C SER A 141 6.23 2.60 4.29
N PHE A 142 5.02 2.21 3.88
CA PHE A 142 4.22 1.16 4.49
C PHE A 142 3.78 0.17 3.41
N TYR A 143 3.29 -0.99 3.83
CA TYR A 143 2.91 -2.08 2.94
C TYR A 143 1.61 -2.69 3.40
N GLN A 144 0.67 -2.90 2.48
CA GLN A 144 -0.55 -3.63 2.83
C GLN A 144 -0.20 -5.09 3.10
N LYS A 145 -0.64 -5.58 4.26
CA LYS A 145 -0.45 -7.00 4.62
C LYS A 145 -1.14 -7.88 3.57
N PRO A 146 -0.53 -9.03 3.23
CA PRO A 146 -1.16 -9.99 2.34
C PRO A 146 -2.43 -10.56 2.97
N ASP A 147 -3.41 -10.89 2.13
CA ASP A 147 -4.63 -11.57 2.56
C ASP A 147 -4.28 -12.96 3.08
N SER A 148 -4.82 -13.29 4.25
CA SER A 148 -4.78 -14.64 4.84
C SER A 148 -5.16 -15.75 3.86
N ALA A 149 -6.09 -15.52 2.92
CA ALA A 149 -6.45 -16.51 1.91
C ALA A 149 -5.31 -16.75 0.90
N SER A 150 -4.65 -15.67 0.45
CA SER A 150 -3.47 -15.75 -0.43
C SER A 150 -2.30 -16.44 0.27
N MET A 151 -2.08 -16.09 1.54
CA MET A 151 -1.09 -16.73 2.41
C MET A 151 -1.34 -18.23 2.60
N ALA A 152 -2.59 -18.64 2.81
CA ALA A 152 -2.93 -20.05 2.95
C ALA A 152 -2.73 -20.81 1.64
N GLN A 153 -3.10 -20.21 0.50
CA GLN A 153 -2.95 -20.82 -0.81
C GLN A 153 -1.48 -21.09 -1.15
N SER A 154 -0.56 -20.17 -0.82
CA SER A 154 0.87 -20.38 -1.07
C SER A 154 1.43 -21.57 -0.28
N VAL A 155 1.05 -21.73 0.99
CA VAL A 155 1.43 -22.90 1.81
C VAL A 155 0.86 -24.18 1.25
N LEU A 156 -0.44 -24.21 0.98
CA LEU A 156 -1.15 -25.43 0.56
C LEU A 156 -0.74 -25.90 -0.83
N SER A 157 -0.26 -25.00 -1.70
CA SER A 157 0.29 -25.37 -3.00
C SER A 157 1.57 -26.19 -2.90
N LYS A 158 2.34 -26.03 -1.82
CA LYS A 158 3.62 -26.74 -1.59
C LYS A 158 3.47 -27.91 -0.62
N TYR A 159 2.60 -27.79 0.38
CA TYR A 159 2.40 -28.80 1.42
C TYR A 159 0.94 -29.23 1.46
N PRO A 160 0.62 -30.43 0.93
CA PRO A 160 -0.70 -31.05 1.09
C PRO A 160 -1.08 -31.13 2.58
N LYS A 161 -2.37 -31.02 2.85
CA LYS A 161 -2.90 -30.96 4.22
C LYS A 161 -2.48 -32.15 5.07
N GLU A 162 -2.39 -33.32 4.46
CA GLU A 162 -2.02 -34.58 5.09
C GLU A 162 -0.57 -34.57 5.58
N GLN A 163 0.31 -33.80 4.92
CA GLN A 163 1.71 -33.68 5.30
C GLN A 163 1.88 -32.70 6.47
N LEU A 164 1.08 -31.63 6.53
CA LEU A 164 1.14 -30.61 7.59
C LEU A 164 0.91 -31.21 9.00
N ASP A 165 0.02 -32.21 9.12
CA ASP A 165 -0.33 -32.83 10.41
C ASP A 165 0.73 -33.82 10.94
N SER A 166 1.69 -34.20 10.10
CA SER A 166 2.79 -35.14 10.39
C SER A 166 4.18 -34.50 10.44
N LEU A 167 4.29 -33.18 10.26
CA LEU A 167 5.60 -32.50 10.25
C LEU A 167 6.28 -32.54 11.62
N SER A 168 7.57 -32.89 11.60
CA SER A 168 8.50 -32.67 12.71
C SER A 168 8.69 -31.18 13.02
N GLU A 169 9.29 -30.87 14.17
CA GLU A 169 9.53 -29.48 14.57
C GLU A 169 10.45 -28.72 13.58
N GLU A 170 11.45 -29.39 13.01
CA GLU A 170 12.34 -28.77 12.03
C GLU A 170 11.64 -28.49 10.69
N GLU A 171 10.80 -29.42 10.23
CA GLU A 171 9.98 -29.20 9.03
C GLU A 171 8.97 -28.07 9.26
N GLN A 172 8.37 -27.97 10.45
CA GLN A 172 7.49 -26.84 10.79
C GLN A 172 8.23 -25.49 10.73
N LYS A 173 9.49 -25.44 11.20
CA LYS A 173 10.31 -24.22 11.11
C LYS A 173 10.57 -23.83 9.66
N GLU A 174 10.86 -24.80 8.78
CA GLU A 174 11.03 -24.54 7.35
C GLU A 174 9.76 -23.98 6.71
N VAL A 175 8.60 -24.60 6.97
CA VAL A 175 7.30 -24.08 6.48
C VAL A 175 7.05 -22.65 6.97
N ILE A 176 7.35 -22.36 8.24
CA ILE A 176 7.20 -21.01 8.81
C ILE A 176 8.15 -20.03 8.10
N ARG A 177 9.41 -20.38 7.85
CA ARG A 177 10.36 -19.51 7.13
C ARG A 177 9.88 -19.21 5.72
N GLU A 178 9.42 -20.22 4.98
CA GLU A 178 8.87 -20.02 3.65
C GLU A 178 7.63 -19.12 3.67
N LEU A 179 6.74 -19.33 4.64
CA LEU A 179 5.55 -18.50 4.80
C LEU A 179 5.92 -17.04 5.09
N VAL A 180 6.89 -16.79 5.96
CA VAL A 180 7.40 -15.45 6.25
C VAL A 180 8.02 -14.83 5.00
N SER A 181 8.83 -15.58 4.25
CA SER A 181 9.43 -15.11 2.99
C SER A 181 8.35 -14.68 1.99
N TYR A 182 7.35 -15.53 1.76
CA TYR A 182 6.20 -15.21 0.92
C TYR A 182 5.42 -14.00 1.43
N ALA A 183 5.24 -13.88 2.75
CA ALA A 183 4.54 -12.73 3.35
C ALA A 183 5.26 -11.41 3.04
N VAL A 184 6.59 -11.42 3.16
CA VAL A 184 7.45 -10.26 2.90
C VAL A 184 7.39 -9.89 1.42
N GLU A 185 7.52 -10.86 0.51
CA GLU A 185 7.43 -10.64 -0.93
C GLU A 185 6.03 -10.15 -1.36
N ALA A 186 4.97 -10.74 -0.82
CA ALA A 186 3.61 -10.30 -1.13
C ALA A 186 3.34 -8.88 -0.60
N ALA A 187 3.82 -8.56 0.61
CA ALA A 187 3.71 -7.22 1.15
C ALA A 187 4.57 -6.20 0.38
N SER A 188 5.79 -6.55 -0.04
CA SER A 188 6.67 -5.64 -0.79
C SER A 188 6.07 -5.23 -2.13
N ASN A 189 5.26 -6.10 -2.74
CA ASN A 189 4.52 -5.77 -3.96
C ASN A 189 3.29 -4.88 -3.73
N LYS A 190 2.97 -4.59 -2.47
CA LYS A 190 1.78 -3.85 -2.05
C LYS A 190 2.12 -2.55 -1.33
N SER A 191 3.02 -1.77 -1.93
CA SER A 191 3.60 -0.56 -1.36
C SER A 191 2.56 0.57 -1.25
N VAL A 192 2.54 1.22 -0.10
CA VAL A 192 1.82 2.47 0.14
C VAL A 192 2.76 3.43 0.86
N TRP A 193 3.16 4.48 0.16
CA TRP A 193 4.15 5.42 0.66
C TRP A 193 3.71 6.85 0.37
N PHE A 194 4.25 7.78 1.15
CA PHE A 194 3.97 9.19 0.97
C PHE A 194 5.18 10.04 1.30
N MET A 195 5.22 11.23 0.73
CA MET A 195 6.30 12.19 0.92
C MET A 195 5.77 13.61 0.99
N ILE A 196 6.57 14.50 1.59
CA ILE A 196 6.39 15.94 1.46
C ILE A 196 6.89 16.37 0.09
N ALA A 197 6.04 17.07 -0.65
CA ALA A 197 6.38 17.71 -1.91
C ALA A 197 6.24 19.23 -1.78
N GLU A 198 7.00 19.97 -2.58
CA GLU A 198 6.99 21.43 -2.59
C GLU A 198 6.34 21.95 -3.88
N ARG A 199 5.55 23.01 -3.75
CA ARG A 199 5.04 23.79 -4.88
C ARG A 199 4.92 25.26 -4.48
N LEU A 200 5.55 26.13 -5.27
CA LEU A 200 5.48 27.60 -5.10
C LEU A 200 5.84 28.08 -3.67
N GLY A 201 6.84 27.44 -3.05
CA GLY A 201 7.31 27.77 -1.70
C GLY A 201 6.41 27.28 -0.56
N GLY A 202 5.38 26.49 -0.86
CA GLY A 202 4.59 25.79 0.14
C GLY A 202 4.65 24.28 -0.04
N TYR A 203 4.08 23.56 0.92
CA TYR A 203 4.19 22.11 1.02
C TYR A 203 2.85 21.40 0.90
N TYR A 204 2.91 20.13 0.52
CA TYR A 204 1.78 19.20 0.52
C TYR A 204 2.24 17.76 0.58
N ILE A 205 1.31 16.85 0.87
CA ILE A 205 1.56 15.41 0.79
C ILE A 205 1.24 14.90 -0.62
N ALA A 206 2.17 14.13 -1.17
CA ALA A 206 1.92 13.22 -2.27
C ALA A 206 2.02 11.78 -1.74
N MET A 207 0.94 11.02 -1.89
CA MET A 207 0.79 9.64 -1.44
C MET A 207 0.54 8.72 -2.63
N TYR A 208 1.06 7.50 -2.56
CA TYR A 208 1.06 6.54 -3.65
C TYR A 208 0.61 5.18 -3.15
N TYR A 209 -0.38 4.60 -3.83
CA TYR A 209 -0.79 3.21 -3.65
C TYR A 209 -0.33 2.44 -4.88
N ASP A 210 0.76 1.70 -4.72
CA ASP A 210 1.46 1.05 -5.81
C ASP A 210 1.20 -0.45 -5.80
N ASN A 211 0.86 -0.98 -6.95
CA ASN A 211 0.78 -2.39 -7.26
C ASN A 211 2.00 -2.75 -8.11
N GLU A 212 3.08 -3.17 -7.45
CA GLU A 212 4.36 -3.47 -8.10
C GLU A 212 4.25 -4.63 -9.08
N TYR A 213 3.25 -5.50 -8.94
CA TYR A 213 2.98 -6.55 -9.92
C TYR A 213 2.69 -6.05 -11.33
N ASN A 214 2.22 -4.80 -11.45
CA ASN A 214 1.95 -4.15 -12.73
C ASN A 214 3.01 -3.08 -13.08
N HIS A 215 3.96 -2.80 -12.19
CA HIS A 215 5.01 -1.82 -12.43
C HIS A 215 6.06 -2.37 -13.40
N ALA A 216 6.57 -1.52 -14.29
CA ALA A 216 7.60 -1.93 -15.24
C ALA A 216 8.88 -2.29 -14.49
N GLN A 217 9.51 -3.42 -14.83
CA GLN A 217 10.80 -3.83 -14.22
C GLN A 217 11.99 -3.45 -15.11
N GLY A 218 11.76 -2.62 -16.13
CA GLY A 218 12.78 -2.19 -17.08
C GLY A 218 13.17 -3.28 -18.07
N GLU A 219 12.28 -4.24 -18.35
CA GLU A 219 12.55 -5.32 -19.30
C GLU A 219 12.88 -4.83 -20.72
N ASP A 220 12.45 -3.61 -21.06
CA ASP A 220 12.66 -2.95 -22.35
C ASP A 220 13.66 -1.76 -22.28
N LEU A 221 14.43 -1.61 -21.19
CA LEU A 221 15.50 -0.60 -21.02
C LEU A 221 16.90 -1.21 -21.24
#